data_AF-A0A2T6N5S4-F1
#
_entry.id   AF-A0A2T6N5S4-F1
#
_cell.length_a   1.000
_cell.length_b   1.000
_cell.length_c   1.000
_cell.angle_alpha   90.00
_cell.angle_beta   90.00
_cell.angle_gamma   90.00
#
_symmetry.space_group_name_H-M   'P 1'
#
loop_
_entity.id
_entity.type
_entity.pdbx_description
1 polymer ?
#
loop_
_entity_poly.entity_id
_entity_poly.type
_entity_poly.pdbx_seq_one_letter_code
_entity_poly.pdbx_strand_id
1 'polypeptide(L)'
;MKIEDAIDDLQQAADVERLFQIYTRTVEAYGYDRVLLALISDHPRLQQSAQHGILSSYPGAWVEYYLSQGYDKDDPVRLEAERGISPFSWNQLRERRELTKRQRVLFDEADEAHLHNGLGIPLHGPGGTNAGIGLASSSGGLSTDSPTLWTIYNLSSQFYACYWKINEKPSSRPPRVVLTPRETEILRWLASGLTKSEVADRLIISYHTVDFHTRSILQKFKTGSITAAVHFATAQGYIALD
;
A
#
# COMPACT_ATOMS: atom_id res chain seq x y z
N MET A 1 25.04 -0.53 12.88
CA MET A 1 24.88 -1.39 11.69
C MET A 1 24.85 -0.48 10.49
N LYS A 2 25.57 -0.79 9.40
CA LYS A 2 25.44 -0.01 8.18
C LYS A 2 24.10 -0.36 7.51
N ILE A 3 23.48 0.60 6.82
CA ILE A 3 22.18 0.38 6.20
C ILE A 3 22.27 -0.67 5.08
N GLU A 4 23.41 -0.74 4.41
CA GLU A 4 23.69 -1.69 3.34
C GLU A 4 23.64 -3.14 3.86
N ASP A 5 24.29 -3.40 5.00
CA ASP A 5 24.28 -4.73 5.64
C ASP A 5 22.85 -5.17 5.97
N ALA A 6 22.02 -4.23 6.47
CA ALA A 6 20.63 -4.51 6.80
C ALA A 6 19.79 -4.84 5.57
N ILE A 7 20.02 -4.15 4.46
CA ILE A 7 19.35 -4.42 3.18
C ILE A 7 19.72 -5.81 2.67
N ASP A 8 21.00 -6.16 2.72
CA ASP A 8 21.48 -7.49 2.30
C ASP A 8 20.85 -8.59 3.16
N ASP A 9 20.79 -8.39 4.49
CA ASP A 9 20.15 -9.32 5.42
C ASP A 9 18.64 -9.49 5.13
N LEU A 10 17.91 -8.40 4.85
CA LEU A 10 16.49 -8.46 4.48
C LEU A 10 16.27 -9.27 3.20
N GLN A 11 17.12 -9.09 2.19
CA GLN A 11 16.99 -9.79 0.91
C GLN A 11 17.26 -11.30 1.01
N GLN A 12 18.04 -11.71 2.01
CA GLN A 12 18.42 -13.09 2.29
C GLN A 12 17.49 -13.78 3.31
N ALA A 13 16.50 -13.08 3.86
CA ALA A 13 15.56 -13.67 4.81
C ALA A 13 14.84 -14.89 4.20
N ALA A 14 14.85 -16.01 4.92
CA ALA A 14 14.29 -17.28 4.45
C ALA A 14 12.76 -17.31 4.45
N ASP A 15 12.15 -16.55 5.36
CA ASP A 15 10.70 -16.46 5.56
C ASP A 15 10.31 -15.10 6.15
N VAL A 16 9.00 -14.89 6.29
CA VAL A 16 8.42 -13.63 6.78
C VAL A 16 8.78 -13.37 8.25
N GLU A 17 8.88 -14.41 9.08
CA GLU A 17 9.21 -14.26 10.50
C GLU A 17 10.63 -13.72 10.65
N ARG A 18 11.59 -14.34 9.95
CA ARG A 18 12.98 -13.88 9.96
C ARG A 18 13.12 -12.48 9.38
N LEU A 19 12.40 -12.19 8.30
CA LEU A 19 12.35 -10.86 7.69
C LEU A 19 11.90 -9.80 8.71
N PHE A 20 10.82 -10.08 9.46
CA PHE A 20 10.28 -9.18 10.47
C PHE A 20 11.23 -8.97 11.64
N GLN A 21 11.93 -10.02 12.10
CA GLN A 21 12.95 -9.91 13.14
C GLN A 21 14.12 -9.02 12.73
N ILE A 22 14.63 -9.19 11.50
CA ILE A 22 15.75 -8.37 10.97
C ILE A 22 15.32 -6.91 10.89
N TYR A 23 14.15 -6.64 10.31
CA TYR A 23 13.61 -5.29 10.19
C TYR A 23 13.43 -4.63 11.56
N THR A 24 12.77 -5.32 12.50
CA THR A 24 12.52 -4.81 13.86
C THR A 24 13.82 -4.45 14.58
N ARG A 25 14.82 -5.34 14.58
CA ARG A 25 16.13 -5.07 15.19
C ARG A 25 16.83 -3.88 14.53
N THR A 26 16.64 -3.70 13.21
CA THR A 26 17.28 -2.61 12.49
C THR A 26 16.67 -1.27 12.86
N VAL A 27 15.34 -1.16 12.91
CA VAL A 27 14.65 0.10 13.28
C VAL A 27 14.78 0.42 14.77
N GLU A 28 14.97 -0.60 15.62
CA GLU A 28 15.28 -0.42 17.04
C GLU A 28 16.59 0.36 17.26
N ALA A 29 17.59 0.17 16.39
CA ALA A 29 18.83 0.95 16.45
C ALA A 29 18.62 2.46 16.19
N TYR A 30 17.45 2.84 15.64
CA TYR A 30 17.01 4.23 15.47
C TYR A 30 16.02 4.68 16.55
N GLY A 31 15.75 3.85 17.56
CA GLY A 31 14.87 4.15 18.69
C GLY A 31 13.43 3.63 18.55
N TYR A 32 13.12 2.89 17.48
CA TYR A 32 11.78 2.36 17.21
C TYR A 32 11.73 0.85 17.47
N ASP A 33 11.28 0.45 18.67
CA ASP A 33 11.18 -0.95 19.10
C ASP A 33 9.78 -1.55 18.93
N ARG A 34 8.80 -0.73 18.56
CA ARG A 34 7.41 -1.14 18.25
C ARG A 34 7.17 -1.01 16.75
N VAL A 35 6.83 -2.12 16.11
CA VAL A 35 6.62 -2.22 14.67
C VAL A 35 5.29 -2.88 14.41
N LEU A 36 4.52 -2.34 13.47
CA LEU A 36 3.29 -2.95 12.98
C LEU A 36 3.21 -2.80 11.47
N LEU A 37 3.02 -3.91 10.75
CA LEU A 37 2.61 -3.91 9.35
C LEU A 37 1.08 -4.06 9.27
N ALA A 38 0.42 -3.13 8.58
CA ALA A 38 -0.99 -3.22 8.23
C ALA A 38 -1.14 -3.37 6.72
N LEU A 39 -1.93 -4.36 6.30
CA LEU A 39 -2.46 -4.41 4.93
C LEU A 39 -3.73 -3.56 4.91
N ILE A 40 -3.68 -2.43 4.23
CA ILE A 40 -4.75 -1.44 4.24
C ILE A 40 -5.87 -1.84 3.28
N SER A 41 -5.51 -2.38 2.11
CA SER A 41 -6.43 -3.01 1.17
C SER A 41 -6.17 -4.52 1.08
N ASP A 42 -7.02 -5.25 0.36
CA ASP A 42 -6.77 -6.65 0.05
C ASP A 42 -5.53 -6.80 -0.85
N HIS A 43 -4.79 -7.89 -0.67
CA HIS A 43 -3.63 -8.27 -1.49
C HIS A 43 -3.92 -9.61 -2.20
N PRO A 44 -4.74 -9.64 -3.27
CA PRO A 44 -5.16 -10.89 -3.92
C PRO A 44 -3.98 -11.74 -4.42
N ARG A 45 -2.89 -11.10 -4.86
CA ARG A 45 -1.68 -11.81 -5.31
C ARG A 45 -0.93 -12.52 -4.17
N LEU A 46 -1.07 -12.00 -2.95
CA LEU A 46 -0.55 -12.63 -1.74
C LEU A 46 -1.58 -13.57 -1.09
N GLN A 47 -2.83 -13.57 -1.59
CA GLN A 47 -3.98 -14.26 -0.98
C GLN A 47 -4.23 -13.84 0.46
N GLN A 48 -4.06 -12.55 0.73
CA GLN A 48 -4.24 -11.95 2.05
C GLN A 48 -5.30 -10.85 1.95
N SER A 49 -6.17 -10.77 2.95
CA SER A 49 -7.15 -9.69 3.06
C SER A 49 -6.56 -8.51 3.83
N ALA A 50 -7.21 -7.35 3.69
CA ALA A 50 -6.91 -6.19 4.52
C ALA A 50 -6.94 -6.58 6.00
N GLN A 51 -5.88 -6.27 6.72
CA GLN A 51 -5.71 -6.64 8.12
C GLN A 51 -4.76 -5.67 8.82
N HIS A 52 -5.20 -5.18 9.98
CA HIS A 52 -4.35 -4.43 10.89
C HIS A 52 -3.47 -5.39 11.69
N GLY A 53 -2.15 -5.16 11.69
CA GLY A 53 -1.20 -5.96 12.46
C GLY A 53 -0.98 -7.38 11.93
N ILE A 54 -0.84 -7.53 10.60
CA ILE A 54 -0.46 -8.83 10.01
C ILE A 54 0.92 -9.29 10.51
N LEU A 55 1.79 -8.33 10.84
CA LEU A 55 3.00 -8.52 11.63
C LEU A 55 3.02 -7.40 12.69
N SER A 56 3.30 -7.75 13.94
CA SER A 56 3.30 -6.75 15.01
C SER A 56 4.20 -7.12 16.18
N SER A 57 4.89 -6.12 16.73
CA SER A 57 5.53 -6.13 18.05
C SER A 57 4.85 -5.16 19.04
N TYR A 58 3.67 -4.64 18.68
CA TYR A 58 2.86 -3.83 19.59
C TYR A 58 2.32 -4.71 20.72
N PRO A 59 1.97 -4.13 21.89
CA PRO A 59 1.28 -4.88 22.93
C PRO A 59 0.00 -5.52 22.37
N GLY A 60 -0.17 -6.83 22.53
CA GLY A 60 -1.35 -7.55 21.99
C GLY A 60 -2.67 -6.97 22.49
N ALA A 61 -2.74 -6.63 23.78
CA ALA A 61 -3.91 -6.00 24.40
C ALA A 61 -4.27 -4.65 23.74
N TRP A 62 -3.28 -3.88 23.29
CA TRP A 62 -3.53 -2.65 22.54
C TRP A 62 -4.16 -2.93 21.18
N VAL A 63 -3.63 -3.88 20.42
CA VAL A 63 -4.17 -4.22 19.08
C VAL A 63 -5.61 -4.72 19.19
N GLU A 64 -5.90 -5.56 20.18
CA GLU A 64 -7.26 -6.04 20.46
C GLU A 64 -8.20 -4.89 20.85
N TYR A 65 -7.76 -4.02 21.77
CA TYR A 65 -8.52 -2.84 22.17
C TYR A 65 -8.80 -1.93 20.98
N TYR A 66 -7.78 -1.60 20.20
CA TYR A 66 -7.85 -0.73 19.04
C TYR A 66 -8.91 -1.21 18.03
N LEU A 67 -8.90 -2.50 17.72
CA LEU A 67 -9.89 -3.11 16.84
C LEU A 67 -11.29 -3.16 17.47
N SER A 68 -11.39 -3.46 18.76
CA SER A 68 -12.69 -3.48 19.48
C SER A 68 -13.37 -2.12 19.50
N GLN A 69 -12.58 -1.04 19.56
CA GLN A 69 -13.08 0.33 19.48
C GLN A 69 -13.44 0.72 18.05
N GLY A 70 -12.98 -0.01 17.02
CA GLY A 70 -13.13 0.36 15.62
C GLY A 70 -12.28 1.55 15.22
N TYR A 71 -11.10 1.72 15.84
CA TYR A 71 -10.19 2.81 15.49
C TYR A 71 -9.59 2.66 14.08
N ASP A 72 -9.54 1.44 13.55
CA ASP A 72 -9.06 1.13 12.21
C ASP A 72 -9.76 1.92 11.09
N LYS A 73 -10.97 2.45 11.33
CA LYS A 73 -11.75 3.21 10.34
C LYS A 73 -11.47 4.71 10.37
N ASP A 74 -11.06 5.22 11.52
CA ASP A 74 -10.97 6.67 11.79
C ASP A 74 -9.55 7.12 12.18
N ASP A 75 -8.59 6.19 12.29
CA ASP A 75 -7.21 6.47 12.67
C ASP A 75 -6.53 7.43 11.67
N PRO A 76 -6.11 8.64 12.11
CA PRO A 76 -5.43 9.60 11.25
C PRO A 76 -4.16 9.07 10.62
N VAL A 77 -3.41 8.20 11.31
CA VAL A 77 -2.19 7.57 10.80
C VAL A 77 -2.53 6.67 9.61
N ARG A 78 -3.59 5.87 9.74
CA ARG A 78 -4.06 5.02 8.64
C ARG A 78 -4.54 5.84 7.46
N LEU A 79 -5.38 6.85 7.71
CA LEU A 79 -5.94 7.71 6.66
C LEU A 79 -4.85 8.49 5.90
N GLU A 80 -3.81 8.92 6.61
CA GLU A 80 -2.65 9.56 6.00
C GLU A 80 -1.85 8.56 5.15
N ALA A 81 -1.58 7.37 5.68
CA ALA A 81 -0.88 6.32 4.95
C ALA A 81 -1.64 5.83 3.71
N GLU A 82 -2.98 5.84 3.77
CA GLU A 82 -3.84 5.48 2.65
C GLU A 82 -3.63 6.38 1.42
N ARG A 83 -3.36 7.67 1.65
CA ARG A 83 -3.34 8.70 0.60
C ARG A 83 -1.94 9.19 0.26
N GLY A 84 -1.00 9.02 1.19
CA GLY A 84 0.36 9.51 1.07
C GLY A 84 1.32 8.53 0.39
N ILE A 85 2.45 9.06 -0.06
CA ILE A 85 3.61 8.29 -0.50
C ILE A 85 4.87 8.60 0.33
N SER A 86 4.80 9.59 1.21
CA SER A 86 5.94 10.07 2.00
C SER A 86 5.80 9.65 3.46
N PRO A 87 6.92 9.35 4.15
CA PRO A 87 6.89 9.05 5.56
C PRO A 87 6.48 10.30 6.37
N PHE A 88 5.82 10.10 7.50
CA PHE A 88 5.38 11.20 8.36
C PHE A 88 5.48 10.84 9.84
N SER A 89 5.56 11.86 10.70
CA SER A 89 5.54 11.68 12.16
C SER A 89 4.11 11.79 12.71
N TRP A 90 3.77 10.95 13.68
CA TRP A 90 2.49 11.02 14.38
C TRP A 90 2.32 12.35 15.14
N ASN A 91 3.42 12.95 15.63
CA ASN A 91 3.37 14.24 16.30
C ASN A 91 2.90 15.35 15.35
N GLN A 92 3.37 15.33 14.10
CA GLN A 92 2.91 16.27 13.07
C GLN A 92 1.42 16.09 12.76
N LEU A 93 0.92 14.84 12.77
CA LEU A 93 -0.52 14.60 12.63
C LEU A 93 -1.30 15.10 13.84
N ARG A 94 -0.81 14.88 15.07
CA ARG A 94 -1.46 15.28 16.32
C ARG A 94 -1.68 16.80 16.43
N GLU A 95 -0.78 17.58 15.82
CA GLU A 95 -0.86 19.05 15.76
C GLU A 95 -1.91 19.58 14.77
N ARG A 96 -2.47 18.73 13.90
CA ARG A 96 -3.51 19.13 12.94
C ARG A 96 -4.77 19.61 13.65
N ARG A 97 -5.34 20.71 13.15
CA ARG A 97 -6.51 21.36 13.78
C ARG A 97 -7.80 20.57 13.51
N GLU A 98 -7.86 19.91 12.37
CA GLU A 98 -8.98 19.14 11.86
C GLU A 98 -9.23 17.80 12.57
N LEU A 99 -8.32 17.37 13.46
CA LEU A 99 -8.54 16.13 14.22
C LEU A 99 -9.77 16.23 15.11
N THR A 100 -10.65 15.23 14.97
CA THR A 100 -11.81 15.06 15.84
C THR A 100 -11.39 14.77 17.28
N LYS A 101 -12.30 14.97 18.23
CA LYS A 101 -12.05 14.63 19.65
C LYS A 101 -11.65 13.15 19.81
N ARG A 102 -12.31 12.25 19.09
CA ARG A 102 -12.03 10.80 19.12
C ARG A 102 -10.63 10.46 18.60
N GLN A 103 -10.19 11.12 17.52
CA GLN A 103 -8.85 10.93 16.99
C GLN A 103 -7.75 11.45 17.93
N ARG A 104 -8.03 12.53 18.68
CA ARG A 104 -7.11 13.01 19.72
C ARG A 104 -7.00 12.00 20.87
N VAL A 105 -8.14 11.47 21.35
CA VAL A 105 -8.16 10.42 22.38
C VAL A 105 -7.39 9.18 21.93
N LEU A 106 -7.50 8.76 20.67
CA LEU A 106 -6.71 7.63 20.14
C LEU A 106 -5.19 7.86 20.33
N PHE A 107 -4.66 9.06 20.07
CA PHE A 107 -3.24 9.35 20.30
C PHE A 107 -2.89 9.31 21.79
N ASP A 108 -3.76 9.83 22.65
CA ASP A 108 -3.56 9.80 24.10
C ASP A 108 -3.54 8.36 24.64
N GLU A 109 -4.47 7.51 24.19
CA GLU A 109 -4.52 6.09 24.56
C GLU A 109 -3.35 5.28 23.98
N ALA A 110 -2.89 5.63 22.77
CA ALA A 110 -1.68 5.05 22.18
C ALA A 110 -0.43 5.41 23.00
N ASP A 111 -0.34 6.66 23.49
CA ASP A 111 0.71 7.06 24.42
C ASP A 111 0.63 6.22 25.72
N GLU A 112 -0.56 6.04 26.31
CA GLU A 112 -0.74 5.17 27.49
C GLU A 112 -0.34 3.71 27.24
N ALA A 113 -0.49 3.22 26.01
CA ALA A 113 -0.06 1.90 25.58
C ALA A 113 1.44 1.81 25.23
N HIS A 114 2.23 2.85 25.51
CA HIS A 114 3.65 2.96 25.18
C HIS A 114 3.94 2.90 23.67
N LEU A 115 3.12 3.59 22.87
CA LEU A 115 3.32 3.80 21.45
C LEU A 115 3.61 5.27 21.19
N HIS A 116 4.77 5.74 21.64
CA HIS A 116 5.14 7.16 21.57
C HIS A 116 5.87 7.52 20.29
N ASN A 117 5.86 8.82 19.96
CA ASN A 117 6.73 9.46 18.97
C ASN A 117 6.78 8.73 17.61
N GLY A 118 5.68 8.11 17.20
CA GLY A 118 5.71 7.17 16.08
C GLY A 118 5.85 7.79 14.70
N LEU A 119 6.12 6.91 13.74
CA LEU A 119 6.19 7.19 12.30
C LEU A 119 5.17 6.36 11.54
N GLY A 120 4.56 6.96 10.53
CA GLY A 120 3.78 6.25 9.53
C GLY A 120 4.55 6.17 8.22
N ILE A 121 4.66 4.95 7.68
CA ILE A 121 5.34 4.68 6.41
C ILE A 121 4.31 4.13 5.41
N PRO A 122 3.82 4.95 4.47
CA PRO A 122 2.94 4.49 3.40
C PRO A 122 3.67 3.55 2.43
N LEU A 123 3.02 2.47 2.00
CA LEU A 123 3.61 1.46 1.11
C LEU A 123 2.59 1.04 0.05
N HIS A 124 2.99 1.11 -1.23
CA HIS A 124 2.12 0.78 -2.36
C HIS A 124 2.69 -0.39 -3.16
N GLY A 125 1.82 -1.29 -3.59
CA GLY A 125 2.19 -2.52 -4.30
C GLY A 125 1.45 -2.73 -5.63
N PRO A 126 1.76 -3.83 -6.34
CA PRO A 126 1.08 -4.20 -7.59
C PRO A 126 -0.44 -4.24 -7.44
N GLY A 127 -1.18 -3.85 -8.48
CA GLY A 127 -2.65 -3.89 -8.45
C GLY A 127 -3.31 -2.71 -7.75
N GLY A 128 -2.57 -1.67 -7.37
CA GLY A 128 -3.08 -0.59 -6.52
C GLY A 128 -3.26 -1.03 -5.06
N THR A 129 -2.52 -2.06 -4.64
CA THR A 129 -2.55 -2.55 -3.25
C THR A 129 -1.85 -1.55 -2.34
N ASN A 130 -2.35 -1.45 -1.11
CA ASN A 130 -1.93 -0.44 -0.14
C ASN A 130 -1.62 -1.09 1.20
N ALA A 131 -0.55 -0.66 1.84
CA ALA A 131 -0.10 -1.10 3.14
C ALA A 131 0.54 0.07 3.89
N GLY A 132 0.70 -0.07 5.19
CA GLY A 132 1.40 0.90 6.01
C GLY A 132 2.21 0.22 7.10
N ILE A 133 3.36 0.81 7.44
CA ILE A 133 4.09 0.45 8.65
C ILE A 133 3.91 1.56 9.68
N GLY A 134 3.46 1.17 10.87
CA GLY A 134 3.47 2.00 12.07
C GLY A 134 4.70 1.66 12.91
N LEU A 135 5.60 2.62 13.09
CA LEU A 135 6.73 2.50 14.01
C LEU A 135 6.45 3.34 15.25
N ALA A 136 6.80 2.86 16.44
CA ALA A 136 6.72 3.63 17.68
C ALA A 136 7.87 3.30 18.62
N SER A 137 8.11 4.18 19.58
CA SER A 137 9.08 4.01 20.65
C SER A 137 8.35 3.73 21.95
N SER A 138 8.74 2.68 22.68
CA SER A 138 8.16 2.39 23.99
C SER A 138 8.65 3.29 25.11
N SER A 139 9.84 3.89 24.97
CA SER A 139 10.42 4.82 25.95
C SER A 139 10.04 6.28 25.70
N GLY A 140 9.64 6.63 24.48
CA GLY A 140 9.29 7.99 24.08
C GLY A 140 10.49 8.95 24.08
N GLY A 141 10.21 10.25 23.96
CA GLY A 141 11.22 11.31 23.89
C GLY A 141 12.03 11.33 22.58
N LEU A 142 11.65 10.51 21.60
CA LEU A 142 12.31 10.41 20.32
C LEU A 142 11.91 11.56 19.39
N SER A 143 12.91 12.19 18.78
CA SER A 143 12.73 13.15 17.69
C SER A 143 13.56 12.68 16.51
N THR A 144 12.92 12.44 15.38
CA THR A 144 13.59 11.94 14.17
C THR A 144 13.79 13.08 13.19
N ASP A 145 15.05 13.31 12.82
CA ASP A 145 15.38 14.27 11.78
C ASP A 145 15.00 13.76 10.37
N SER A 146 14.95 14.66 9.40
CA SER A 146 14.54 14.33 8.04
C SER A 146 15.43 13.25 7.39
N PRO A 147 16.78 13.30 7.46
CA PRO A 147 17.62 12.25 6.89
C PRO A 147 17.33 10.86 7.48
N THR A 148 17.19 10.74 8.80
CA THR A 148 16.90 9.46 9.46
C THR A 148 15.51 8.95 9.07
N LEU A 149 14.51 9.84 8.97
CA LEU A 149 13.17 9.48 8.51
C LEU A 149 13.20 8.85 7.11
N TRP A 150 13.94 9.45 6.19
CA TRP A 150 14.08 8.92 4.83
C TRP A 150 14.90 7.62 4.76
N THR A 151 15.91 7.47 5.62
CA THR A 151 16.62 6.20 5.80
C THR A 151 15.67 5.09 6.25
N ILE A 152 14.84 5.34 7.26
CA ILE A 152 13.83 4.39 7.75
C ILE A 152 12.80 4.08 6.66
N TYR A 153 12.34 5.08 5.91
CA TYR A 153 11.43 4.89 4.78
C TYR A 153 12.00 3.96 3.71
N ASN A 154 13.27 4.15 3.34
CA ASN A 154 13.95 3.30 2.36
C ASN A 154 14.09 1.86 2.87
N LEU A 155 14.49 1.68 4.12
CA LEU A 155 14.56 0.35 4.75
C LEU A 155 13.18 -0.34 4.78
N SER A 156 12.14 0.41 5.12
CA SER A 156 10.75 -0.06 5.18
C SER A 156 10.23 -0.48 3.80
N SER A 157 10.61 0.27 2.77
CA SER A 157 10.31 -0.07 1.37
C SER A 157 11.01 -1.36 0.94
N GLN A 158 12.27 -1.57 1.35
CA GLN A 158 13.01 -2.82 1.09
C GLN A 158 12.40 -4.01 1.84
N PHE A 159 12.03 -3.83 3.10
CA PHE A 159 11.29 -4.82 3.87
C PHE A 159 9.99 -5.24 3.16
N TYR A 160 9.20 -4.27 2.70
CA TYR A 160 7.95 -4.56 2.01
C TYR A 160 8.16 -5.26 0.66
N ALA A 161 9.18 -4.88 -0.10
CA ALA A 161 9.55 -5.59 -1.33
C ALA A 161 9.94 -7.05 -1.06
N CYS A 162 10.69 -7.32 0.01
CA CYS A 162 11.05 -8.67 0.43
C CYS A 162 9.82 -9.45 0.93
N TYR A 163 8.91 -8.80 1.65
CA TYR A 163 7.63 -9.39 2.06
C TYR A 163 6.81 -9.87 0.85
N TRP A 164 6.74 -9.05 -0.20
CA TRP A 164 6.13 -9.46 -1.48
C TRP A 164 6.86 -10.62 -2.13
N LYS A 165 8.20 -10.58 -2.20
CA LYS A 165 9.01 -11.65 -2.81
C LYS A 165 8.78 -13.01 -2.14
N ILE A 166 8.61 -13.03 -0.82
CA ILE A 166 8.40 -14.26 -0.04
C ILE A 166 6.96 -14.78 -0.19
N ASN A 167 5.97 -13.88 -0.18
CA ASN A 167 4.55 -14.28 -0.16
C ASN A 167 3.90 -14.40 -1.54
N GLU A 168 4.42 -13.73 -2.58
CA GLU A 168 3.78 -13.73 -3.90
C GLU A 168 3.88 -15.12 -4.54
N LYS A 169 2.72 -15.74 -4.75
CA LYS A 169 2.63 -17.02 -5.46
C LYS A 169 2.79 -16.76 -6.96
N PRO A 170 3.68 -17.46 -7.69
CA PRO A 170 3.81 -17.27 -9.14
C PRO A 170 2.50 -17.46 -9.91
N SER A 171 1.61 -18.33 -9.42
CA SER A 171 0.30 -18.61 -10.01
C SER A 171 -0.75 -17.51 -9.80
N SER A 172 -0.52 -16.56 -8.87
CA SER A 172 -1.45 -15.48 -8.60
C SER A 172 -1.21 -14.25 -9.50
N ARG A 173 -0.11 -14.24 -10.25
CA ARG A 173 0.15 -13.20 -11.25
C ARG A 173 -0.81 -13.38 -12.43
N PRO A 174 -1.61 -12.37 -12.78
CA PRO A 174 -2.46 -12.47 -13.95
C PRO A 174 -1.59 -12.66 -15.20
N PRO A 175 -2.03 -13.47 -16.17
CA PRO A 175 -1.28 -13.69 -17.39
C PRO A 175 -1.05 -12.36 -18.09
N ARG A 176 0.16 -12.19 -18.66
CA ARG A 176 0.47 -11.02 -19.46
C ARG A 176 -0.34 -11.08 -20.76
N VAL A 177 -1.28 -10.15 -20.88
CA VAL A 177 -2.13 -9.99 -22.06
C VAL A 177 -1.47 -9.02 -23.02
N VAL A 178 -1.41 -9.38 -24.29
CA VAL A 178 -0.86 -8.49 -25.33
C VAL A 178 -2.02 -7.82 -26.06
N LEU A 179 -2.17 -6.52 -25.80
CA LEU A 179 -3.03 -5.65 -26.60
C LEU A 179 -2.25 -5.18 -27.84
N THR A 180 -2.96 -5.10 -28.96
CA THR A 180 -2.47 -4.41 -30.16
C THR A 180 -2.42 -2.90 -29.89
N PRO A 181 -1.61 -2.13 -30.66
CA PRO A 181 -1.59 -0.68 -30.53
C PRO A 181 -2.98 -0.03 -30.61
N ARG A 182 -3.84 -0.52 -31.51
CA ARG A 182 -5.20 -0.01 -31.69
C ARG A 182 -6.13 -0.36 -30.53
N GLU A 183 -6.04 -1.57 -29.98
CA GLU A 183 -6.80 -1.94 -28.79
C GLU A 183 -6.39 -1.09 -27.58
N THR A 184 -5.09 -0.86 -27.38
CA THR A 184 -4.58 0.01 -26.31
C THR A 184 -5.09 1.44 -26.47
N GLU A 185 -5.06 1.99 -27.69
CA GLU A 185 -5.56 3.34 -27.96
C GLU A 185 -7.07 3.47 -27.71
N ILE A 186 -7.87 2.53 -28.20
CA ILE A 186 -9.32 2.49 -27.95
C ILE A 186 -9.60 2.39 -26.46
N LEU A 187 -8.91 1.48 -25.77
CA LEU A 187 -9.10 1.27 -24.34
C LEU A 187 -8.77 2.53 -23.52
N ARG A 188 -7.72 3.28 -23.89
CA ARG A 188 -7.39 4.55 -23.23
C ARG A 188 -8.52 5.56 -23.36
N TRP A 189 -9.07 5.77 -24.55
CA TRP A 189 -10.17 6.71 -24.73
C TRP A 189 -11.44 6.29 -23.98
N LEU A 190 -11.74 4.99 -23.96
CA LEU A 190 -12.84 4.46 -23.16
C LEU A 190 -12.58 4.67 -21.66
N ALA A 191 -11.33 4.54 -21.20
CA ALA A 191 -10.94 4.78 -19.83
C ALA A 191 -11.01 6.27 -19.45
N SER A 192 -10.78 7.18 -20.40
CA SER A 192 -11.00 8.63 -20.25
C SER A 192 -12.49 9.04 -20.29
N GLY A 193 -13.40 8.08 -20.39
CA GLY A 193 -14.85 8.32 -20.31
C GLY A 193 -15.56 8.54 -21.65
N LEU A 194 -14.88 8.40 -22.79
CA LEU A 194 -15.53 8.52 -24.10
C LEU A 194 -16.42 7.30 -24.38
N THR A 195 -17.55 7.55 -25.03
CA THR A 195 -18.40 6.52 -25.61
C THR A 195 -17.74 5.93 -26.87
N LYS A 196 -18.16 4.72 -27.26
CA LYS A 196 -17.67 4.09 -28.50
C LYS A 196 -17.87 4.94 -29.76
N SER A 197 -18.93 5.77 -29.80
CA SER A 197 -19.17 6.70 -30.91
C SER A 197 -18.13 7.81 -30.92
N GLU A 198 -17.89 8.45 -29.78
CA GLU A 198 -16.88 9.51 -29.66
C GLU A 198 -15.47 8.97 -29.93
N VAL A 199 -15.17 7.72 -29.54
CA VAL A 199 -13.91 7.05 -29.91
C VAL A 199 -13.82 6.85 -31.42
N ALA A 200 -14.92 6.44 -32.07
CA ALA A 200 -14.96 6.23 -33.51
C ALA A 200 -14.70 7.54 -34.27
N ASP A 201 -15.36 8.62 -33.84
CA ASP A 201 -15.17 9.97 -34.40
C ASP A 201 -13.72 10.45 -34.18
N ARG A 202 -13.19 10.28 -32.98
CA ARG A 202 -11.82 10.68 -32.61
C ARG A 202 -10.75 9.93 -33.39
N LEU A 203 -10.94 8.65 -33.63
CA LEU A 203 -9.99 7.80 -34.35
C LEU A 203 -10.24 7.74 -35.86
N ILE A 204 -11.28 8.42 -36.36
CA ILE A 204 -11.68 8.43 -37.78
C ILE A 204 -11.87 6.99 -38.30
N ILE A 205 -12.63 6.19 -37.55
CA ILE A 205 -13.00 4.80 -37.89
C ILE A 205 -14.50 4.58 -37.65
N SER A 206 -15.04 3.44 -38.09
CA SER A 206 -16.45 3.14 -37.84
C SER A 206 -16.70 2.73 -36.38
N TYR A 207 -17.91 2.99 -35.88
CA TYR A 207 -18.40 2.45 -34.60
C TYR A 207 -18.21 0.93 -34.52
N HIS A 208 -18.49 0.21 -35.62
CA HIS A 208 -18.33 -1.25 -35.69
C HIS A 208 -16.88 -1.68 -35.49
N THR A 209 -15.90 -0.91 -35.98
CA THR A 209 -14.47 -1.16 -35.77
C THR A 209 -14.10 -0.99 -34.29
N VAL A 210 -14.61 0.06 -33.63
CA VAL A 210 -14.42 0.25 -32.18
C VAL A 210 -15.05 -0.90 -31.39
N ASP A 211 -16.27 -1.31 -31.75
CA ASP A 211 -16.98 -2.39 -31.09
C ASP A 211 -16.24 -3.74 -31.24
N PHE A 212 -15.71 -4.01 -32.44
CA PHE A 212 -14.88 -5.20 -32.70
C PHE A 212 -13.65 -5.25 -31.78
N HIS A 213 -12.86 -4.17 -31.72
CA HIS A 213 -11.71 -4.10 -30.82
C HIS A 213 -12.10 -4.18 -29.35
N THR A 214 -13.23 -3.57 -28.97
CA THR A 214 -13.75 -3.68 -27.59
C THR A 214 -14.02 -5.14 -27.23
N ARG A 215 -14.70 -5.91 -28.10
CA ARG A 215 -14.97 -7.34 -27.86
C ARG A 215 -13.67 -8.14 -27.74
N SER A 216 -12.68 -7.85 -28.59
CA SER A 216 -11.35 -8.46 -28.50
C SER A 216 -10.68 -8.18 -27.15
N ILE A 217 -10.71 -6.93 -26.67
CA ILE A 217 -10.18 -6.56 -25.34
C ILE A 217 -10.88 -7.34 -24.23
N LEU A 218 -12.22 -7.39 -24.24
CA LEU A 218 -12.99 -8.13 -23.24
C LEU A 218 -12.62 -9.60 -23.19
N GLN A 219 -12.48 -10.23 -24.36
CA GLN A 219 -12.06 -11.63 -24.49
C GLN A 219 -10.64 -11.84 -23.95
N LYS A 220 -9.69 -10.97 -24.32
CA LYS A 220 -8.29 -11.05 -23.89
C LYS A 220 -8.13 -10.88 -22.38
N PHE A 221 -8.87 -9.94 -21.78
CA PHE A 221 -8.87 -9.73 -20.33
C PHE A 221 -9.79 -10.67 -19.56
N LYS A 222 -10.63 -11.46 -20.26
CA LYS A 222 -11.64 -12.34 -19.65
C LYS A 222 -12.60 -11.57 -18.72
N THR A 223 -13.07 -10.43 -19.20
CA THR A 223 -13.99 -9.55 -18.45
C THR A 223 -15.34 -9.47 -19.13
N GLY A 224 -16.40 -9.27 -18.34
CA GLY A 224 -17.78 -9.20 -18.84
C GLY A 224 -18.23 -7.81 -19.32
N SER A 225 -17.47 -6.75 -19.03
CA SER A 225 -17.84 -5.38 -19.36
C SER A 225 -16.62 -4.51 -19.60
N ILE A 226 -16.80 -3.42 -20.34
CA ILE A 226 -15.72 -2.45 -20.59
C ILE A 226 -15.24 -1.79 -19.28
N THR A 227 -16.15 -1.53 -18.34
CA THR A 227 -15.79 -1.00 -17.01
C THR A 227 -14.87 -1.96 -16.26
N ALA A 228 -15.17 -3.27 -16.29
CA ALA A 228 -14.31 -4.28 -15.68
C ALA A 228 -12.96 -4.39 -16.41
N ALA A 229 -12.95 -4.29 -17.74
CA ALA A 229 -11.72 -4.27 -18.54
C ALA A 229 -10.85 -3.05 -18.24
N VAL A 230 -11.44 -1.85 -18.13
CA VAL A 230 -10.74 -0.61 -17.77
C VAL A 230 -10.16 -0.74 -16.36
N HIS A 231 -10.96 -1.17 -15.38
CA HIS A 231 -10.49 -1.38 -14.02
C HIS A 231 -9.32 -2.37 -13.97
N PHE A 232 -9.45 -3.53 -14.63
CA PHE A 232 -8.38 -4.51 -14.73
C PHE A 232 -7.13 -3.91 -15.41
N ALA A 233 -7.31 -3.23 -16.53
CA ALA A 233 -6.22 -2.66 -17.30
C ALA A 233 -5.42 -1.62 -16.50
N THR A 234 -6.12 -0.73 -15.79
CA THR A 234 -5.50 0.27 -14.91
C THR A 234 -4.78 -0.40 -13.74
N ALA A 235 -5.45 -1.30 -13.02
CA ALA A 235 -4.86 -1.99 -11.86
C ALA A 235 -3.61 -2.81 -12.24
N GLN A 236 -3.60 -3.40 -13.43
CA GLN A 236 -2.46 -4.18 -13.93
C GLN A 236 -1.43 -3.36 -14.71
N GLY A 237 -1.59 -2.04 -14.84
CA GLY A 237 -0.63 -1.15 -15.49
C GLY A 237 -0.59 -1.25 -17.02
N TYR A 238 -1.65 -1.74 -17.67
CA TYR A 238 -1.77 -1.72 -19.13
C TYR A 238 -2.06 -0.32 -19.67
N ILE A 239 -2.75 0.49 -18.88
CA ILE A 239 -3.10 1.88 -19.17
C ILE A 239 -2.93 2.71 -17.89
N ALA A 240 -2.68 4.00 -18.04
CA ALA A 240 -2.86 4.99 -16.99
C ALA A 240 -4.14 5.78 -17.29
N LEU A 241 -4.82 6.24 -16.24
CA LEU A 241 -5.88 7.24 -16.38
C LEU A 241 -5.21 8.61 -16.41
N ASP A 242 -5.57 9.43 -17.39
CA ASP A 242 -5.14 10.83 -17.51
C ASP A 242 -5.95 11.75 -16.57
#